data_AF-A0A1Y1ZW38-F1
#
_entry.id   AF-A0A1Y1ZW38-F1
#
_cell.length_a   1.000
_cell.length_b   1.000
_cell.length_c   1.000
_cell.angle_alpha   90.00
_cell.angle_beta   90.00
_cell.angle_gamma   90.00
#
_symmetry.space_group_name_H-M   'P 1'
#
loop_
_entity.id
_entity.type
_entity.pdbx_description
1 polymer ?
#
loop_
_entity_poly.entity_id
_entity_poly.type
_entity_poly.pdbx_seq_one_letter_code
_entity_poly.pdbx_strand_id
1 'polypeptide(L)'
;MHLSFLVTVVMAAATFAHPAPHMSKTAPNVVPSGAVGVPPSTTPNTTPNNTPNTRPGNTPNNTPNNTPNNTPNTNNPNNGGNNGNNGANNGGNNGGKAINPALIPPFGVKAGQQPDGTGNCIGVNNVKIPCSCPPDFNTFAAKLSEFAAVGNALGSPLSFPSGNDAASQKKRIQASIVTLQNLKGKGVGCPAAATTYLQQLKDIKG
;
A
#
# COMPACT_ATOMS: atom_id res chain seq x y z
N MET A 1 44.88 -10.56 -37.22
CA MET A 1 44.61 -12.02 -37.30
C MET A 1 43.23 -12.26 -36.73
N HIS A 2 42.40 -12.84 -37.57
CA HIS A 2 40.98 -13.08 -37.45
C HIS A 2 40.75 -14.27 -36.51
N LEU A 3 39.77 -14.23 -35.60
CA LEU A 3 39.04 -15.44 -35.22
C LEU A 3 37.67 -15.09 -34.62
N SER A 4 36.68 -15.13 -35.50
CA SER A 4 35.26 -15.12 -35.21
C SER A 4 34.85 -16.45 -34.58
N PHE A 5 34.19 -16.44 -33.42
CA PHE A 5 33.42 -17.59 -32.94
C PHE A 5 31.94 -17.34 -33.19
N LEU A 6 31.41 -17.98 -34.24
CA LEU A 6 29.98 -18.14 -34.45
C LEU A 6 29.43 -19.13 -33.42
N VAL A 7 28.53 -18.66 -32.55
CA VAL A 7 27.68 -19.53 -31.73
C VAL A 7 26.38 -19.75 -32.48
N THR A 8 26.22 -20.94 -33.06
CA THR A 8 24.97 -21.37 -33.71
C THR A 8 23.96 -21.78 -32.63
N VAL A 9 22.95 -20.95 -32.40
CA VAL A 9 21.78 -21.32 -31.58
C VAL A 9 20.80 -22.08 -32.46
N VAL A 10 20.60 -23.37 -32.16
CA VAL A 10 19.58 -24.22 -32.76
C VAL A 10 18.22 -23.85 -32.16
N MET A 11 17.35 -23.23 -32.95
CA MET A 11 15.95 -23.00 -32.60
C MET A 11 15.13 -24.26 -32.91
N ALA A 12 14.71 -24.98 -31.87
CA ALA A 12 13.72 -26.04 -31.98
C ALA A 12 12.31 -25.43 -31.93
N ALA A 13 11.59 -25.50 -33.05
CA ALA A 13 10.19 -25.12 -33.16
C ALA A 13 9.30 -26.24 -32.60
N ALA A 14 8.53 -25.95 -31.55
CA ALA A 14 7.45 -26.81 -31.08
C ALA A 14 6.11 -26.21 -31.49
N THR A 15 5.46 -26.86 -32.44
CA THR A 15 4.10 -26.62 -32.91
C THR A 15 3.09 -27.06 -31.84
N PHE A 16 2.29 -26.12 -31.32
CA PHE A 16 1.09 -26.45 -30.54
C PHE A 16 -0.15 -26.34 -31.42
N ALA A 17 -0.79 -27.48 -31.67
CA ALA A 17 -2.04 -27.60 -32.39
C ALA A 17 -3.24 -27.27 -31.48
N HIS A 18 -4.18 -26.49 -32.01
CA HIS A 18 -5.51 -26.25 -31.44
C HIS A 18 -6.39 -27.49 -31.56
N PRO A 19 -7.35 -27.66 -30.63
CA PRO A 19 -8.72 -27.85 -31.10
C PRO A 19 -9.79 -27.08 -30.28
N ALA A 20 -10.57 -26.26 -30.98
CA ALA A 20 -12.02 -26.06 -30.74
C ALA A 20 -12.76 -26.82 -31.87
N PRO A 21 -14.10 -27.05 -31.89
CA PRO A 21 -15.17 -26.54 -31.01
C PRO A 21 -16.20 -27.63 -30.58
N HIS A 22 -17.05 -27.35 -29.58
CA HIS A 22 -18.36 -28.01 -29.50
C HIS A 22 -19.42 -27.03 -29.01
N MET A 23 -20.27 -26.59 -29.95
CA MET A 23 -21.59 -26.03 -29.65
C MET A 23 -22.55 -27.18 -29.40
N SER A 24 -23.43 -27.03 -28.40
CA SER A 24 -24.76 -27.66 -28.43
C SER A 24 -25.82 -26.67 -27.95
N LYS A 25 -26.70 -26.39 -28.90
CA LYS A 25 -27.96 -25.65 -28.86
C LYS A 25 -29.00 -26.48 -28.10
N THR A 26 -29.99 -25.85 -27.46
CA THR A 26 -31.47 -25.98 -27.68
C THR A 26 -32.24 -25.56 -26.40
N ALA A 27 -33.11 -24.54 -26.51
CA ALA A 27 -34.20 -24.17 -25.58
C ALA A 27 -35.39 -25.17 -25.74
N PRO A 28 -36.58 -25.15 -25.03
CA PRO A 28 -37.29 -23.99 -24.47
C PRO A 28 -38.07 -24.19 -23.13
N ASN A 29 -38.46 -23.03 -22.60
CA ASN A 29 -39.60 -22.67 -21.73
C ASN A 29 -40.77 -23.67 -21.55
N VAL A 30 -41.14 -23.98 -20.30
CA VAL A 30 -42.52 -24.30 -19.87
C VAL A 30 -42.76 -23.84 -18.42
N VAL A 31 -43.68 -22.87 -18.25
CA VAL A 31 -44.46 -22.60 -17.02
C VAL A 31 -45.71 -23.49 -17.00
N PRO A 32 -46.23 -23.86 -15.81
CA PRO A 32 -47.59 -23.42 -15.51
C PRO A 32 -47.87 -23.04 -14.05
N SER A 33 -48.90 -22.19 -13.96
CA SER A 33 -49.56 -21.55 -12.84
C SER A 33 -50.16 -22.48 -11.77
N GLY A 34 -50.15 -22.01 -10.52
CA GLY A 34 -50.98 -22.52 -9.43
C GLY A 34 -51.11 -21.46 -8.32
N ALA A 35 -52.26 -20.82 -8.25
CA ALA A 35 -52.63 -19.72 -7.37
C ALA A 35 -53.01 -20.17 -5.94
N VAL A 36 -52.89 -19.27 -4.94
CA VAL A 36 -53.83 -18.83 -3.86
C VAL A 36 -52.93 -17.99 -2.92
N GLY A 37 -53.10 -16.72 -2.57
CA GLY A 37 -54.27 -15.87 -2.37
C GLY A 37 -54.17 -15.25 -0.96
N VAL A 38 -53.46 -14.13 -0.81
CA VAL A 38 -53.53 -13.27 0.39
C VAL A 38 -53.56 -11.78 -0.05
N PRO A 39 -54.63 -11.03 0.26
CA PRO A 39 -54.79 -9.65 -0.19
C PRO A 39 -53.90 -8.66 0.59
N PRO A 40 -53.36 -7.61 -0.05
CA PRO A 40 -52.64 -6.54 0.63
C PRO A 40 -53.62 -5.57 1.34
N SER A 41 -53.43 -5.36 2.64
CA SER A 41 -54.13 -4.30 3.39
C SER A 41 -53.49 -2.95 3.08
N THR A 42 -54.24 -2.11 2.36
CA THR A 42 -53.97 -0.70 2.15
C THR A 42 -54.45 0.09 3.37
N THR A 43 -53.53 0.40 4.29
CA THR A 43 -53.76 1.47 5.28
C THR A 43 -52.73 2.59 5.08
N PRO A 44 -53.17 3.79 4.65
CA PRO A 44 -52.33 4.98 4.63
C PRO A 44 -52.06 5.45 6.06
N ASN A 45 -50.80 5.40 6.51
CA ASN A 45 -50.38 6.02 7.77
C ASN A 45 -50.18 7.53 7.57
N THR A 46 -51.26 8.29 7.74
CA THR A 46 -51.21 9.75 7.86
C THR A 46 -50.95 10.15 9.31
N THR A 47 -49.67 10.18 9.70
CA THR A 47 -49.27 10.88 10.94
C THR A 47 -48.10 11.82 10.63
N PRO A 48 -48.29 13.15 10.71
CA PRO A 48 -47.19 14.11 10.62
C PRO A 48 -46.34 14.04 11.90
N ASN A 49 -45.13 13.45 11.83
CA ASN A 49 -44.17 13.55 12.92
C ASN A 49 -43.42 14.89 12.81
N ASN A 50 -43.99 15.92 13.45
CA ASN A 50 -43.31 17.19 13.68
C ASN A 50 -42.64 17.12 15.05
N THR A 51 -41.35 16.75 15.09
CA THR A 51 -40.51 16.94 16.27
C THR A 51 -39.37 17.91 15.93
N PRO A 52 -39.25 19.06 16.63
CA PRO A 52 -38.28 20.11 16.31
C PRO A 52 -36.80 19.70 16.41
N ASN A 53 -36.06 20.15 15.40
CA ASN A 53 -34.60 20.16 15.32
C ASN A 53 -34.00 21.09 16.41
N THR A 54 -33.17 20.56 17.30
CA THR A 54 -32.22 21.35 18.10
C THR A 54 -30.81 20.77 17.99
N ARG A 55 -30.10 21.20 16.94
CA ARG A 55 -28.64 21.24 16.87
C ARG A 55 -28.14 22.44 17.70
N PRO A 56 -27.12 22.24 18.55
CA PRO A 56 -25.74 22.72 18.27
C PRO A 56 -24.73 21.57 18.49
N GLY A 57 -23.70 21.30 17.67
CA GLY A 57 -22.83 22.19 16.93
C GLY A 57 -21.49 22.38 17.67
N ASN A 58 -20.43 21.74 17.16
CA ASN A 58 -18.98 22.05 17.31
C ASN A 58 -18.27 21.32 18.50
N THR A 59 -17.09 20.67 18.43
CA THR A 59 -16.02 20.48 17.42
C THR A 59 -15.17 19.25 17.85
N PRO A 60 -14.61 18.42 16.93
CA PRO A 60 -13.61 17.41 17.29
C PRO A 60 -12.23 18.07 17.58
N ASN A 61 -11.65 17.84 18.76
CA ASN A 61 -10.26 18.24 19.03
C ASN A 61 -9.30 17.25 18.35
N ASN A 62 -8.87 17.63 17.15
CA ASN A 62 -7.72 17.07 16.48
C ASN A 62 -6.63 18.16 16.52
N THR A 63 -5.73 18.08 17.51
CA THR A 63 -4.49 18.87 17.49
C THR A 63 -3.33 17.94 17.16
N PRO A 64 -2.69 18.08 15.98
CA PRO A 64 -1.46 17.39 15.63
C PRO A 64 -0.31 17.89 16.51
N ASN A 65 0.33 17.02 17.29
CA ASN A 65 1.65 17.32 17.84
C ASN A 65 2.71 17.03 16.76
N ASN A 66 2.96 18.02 15.92
CA ASN A 66 4.12 18.03 15.02
C ASN A 66 4.79 19.39 15.15
N THR A 67 5.51 19.59 16.25
CA THR A 67 6.45 20.71 16.39
C THR A 67 7.83 20.25 15.91
N PRO A 68 8.43 20.92 14.91
CA PRO A 68 9.82 20.69 14.54
C PRO A 68 10.76 21.07 15.69
N ASN A 69 11.51 20.11 16.23
CA ASN A 69 12.59 20.44 17.16
C ASN A 69 13.81 20.92 16.36
N ASN A 70 13.92 22.22 16.17
CA ASN A 70 15.21 22.85 15.91
C ASN A 70 15.27 24.20 16.62
N THR A 71 15.84 24.21 17.83
CA THR A 71 16.57 25.37 18.34
C THR A 71 17.73 24.86 19.22
N PRO A 72 18.98 25.28 18.97
CA PRO A 72 20.13 24.92 19.79
C PRO A 72 20.16 25.80 21.04
N ASN A 73 20.33 25.21 22.23
CA ASN A 73 20.85 25.96 23.36
C ASN A 73 21.67 25.07 24.32
N THR A 74 22.96 25.35 24.32
CA THR A 74 23.92 25.14 25.40
C THR A 74 23.33 25.50 26.77
N ASN A 75 23.56 24.67 27.79
CA ASN A 75 24.14 25.05 29.08
C ASN A 75 24.06 23.90 30.10
N ASN A 76 25.23 23.39 30.46
CA ASN A 76 25.52 22.64 31.69
C ASN A 76 26.04 23.66 32.72
N PRO A 77 25.69 23.58 34.02
CA PRO A 77 26.50 22.79 34.96
C PRO A 77 25.71 22.04 36.05
N ASN A 78 25.88 20.72 36.04
CA ASN A 78 26.31 19.81 37.13
C ASN A 78 25.63 19.84 38.52
N ASN A 79 25.16 18.64 38.92
CA ASN A 79 25.35 17.92 40.19
C ASN A 79 24.02 17.23 40.58
N GLY A 80 23.86 15.93 40.81
CA GLY A 80 24.72 14.77 41.00
C GLY A 80 23.93 13.83 41.92
N GLY A 81 23.69 12.58 41.52
CA GLY A 81 22.92 11.63 42.34
C GLY A 81 22.43 10.41 41.56
N ASN A 82 23.23 9.34 41.62
CA ASN A 82 23.01 8.05 40.98
C ASN A 82 21.73 7.34 41.46
N ASN A 83 20.99 6.72 40.54
CA ASN A 83 20.55 5.33 40.70
C ASN A 83 20.42 4.68 39.31
N GLY A 84 21.21 3.64 39.08
CA GLY A 84 21.28 2.93 37.82
C GLY A 84 20.20 1.86 37.73
N ASN A 85 19.54 1.79 36.57
CA ASN A 85 19.03 0.55 36.01
C ASN A 85 19.55 0.48 34.57
N ASN A 86 20.61 -0.30 34.39
CA ASN A 86 21.26 -0.59 33.11
C ASN A 86 20.88 -2.02 32.71
N GLY A 87 20.44 -2.23 31.47
CA GLY A 87 20.15 -3.54 30.87
C GLY A 87 18.66 -3.68 30.50
N ALA A 88 18.25 -3.99 29.27
CA ALA A 88 18.97 -4.60 28.17
C ALA A 88 18.48 -4.08 26.82
N ASN A 89 19.46 -3.69 26.02
CA ASN A 89 19.43 -3.80 24.57
C ASN A 89 19.06 -5.26 24.20
N ASN A 90 18.06 -5.47 23.34
CA ASN A 90 17.89 -6.75 22.67
C ASN A 90 17.61 -6.51 21.18
N GLY A 91 18.72 -6.27 20.46
CA GLY A 91 18.81 -6.67 19.07
C GLY A 91 18.94 -8.19 19.00
N GLY A 92 17.91 -8.84 18.47
CA GLY A 92 17.94 -10.22 18.01
C GLY A 92 18.06 -10.26 16.49
N ASN A 93 19.30 -10.32 16.00
CA ASN A 93 19.66 -10.50 14.61
C ASN A 93 19.00 -11.75 14.00
N ASN A 94 18.35 -11.58 12.85
CA ASN A 94 18.36 -12.59 11.80
C ASN A 94 19.10 -11.97 10.62
N GLY A 95 20.15 -12.64 10.13
CA GLY A 95 21.17 -12.14 9.19
C GLY A 95 20.66 -11.60 7.86
N GLY A 96 20.10 -10.40 7.89
CA GLY A 96 19.77 -9.56 6.75
C GLY A 96 20.13 -8.12 7.11
N LYS A 97 20.71 -7.37 6.19
CA LYS A 97 21.11 -5.97 6.39
C LYS A 97 19.90 -5.15 6.87
N ALA A 98 19.81 -4.87 8.18
CA ALA A 98 18.72 -4.07 8.73
C ALA A 98 18.68 -2.71 8.03
N ILE A 99 17.52 -2.34 7.49
CA ILE A 99 17.34 -1.03 6.86
C ILE A 99 17.12 0.02 7.95
N ASN A 100 17.53 1.26 7.69
CA ASN A 100 17.18 2.38 8.56
C ASN A 100 15.75 2.87 8.19
N PRO A 101 14.75 2.76 9.07
CA PRO A 101 13.38 3.16 8.76
C PRO A 101 13.23 4.66 8.50
N ALA A 102 14.14 5.50 9.01
CA ALA A 102 14.14 6.94 8.74
C ALA A 102 14.47 7.27 7.27
N LEU A 103 15.03 6.31 6.52
CA LEU A 103 15.29 6.46 5.09
C LEU A 103 14.13 6.01 4.21
N ILE A 104 13.07 5.45 4.81
CA ILE A 104 11.84 5.08 4.09
C ILE A 104 11.15 6.39 3.68
N PRO A 105 10.90 6.60 2.37
CA PRO A 105 10.21 7.80 1.94
C PRO A 105 8.78 7.86 2.52
N PRO A 106 8.25 9.04 2.84
CA PRO A 106 6.90 9.16 3.38
C PRO A 106 5.86 8.76 2.33
N PHE A 107 4.75 8.13 2.75
CA PHE A 107 3.69 7.76 1.82
C PHE A 107 3.02 8.97 1.14
N GLY A 108 2.90 10.10 1.84
CA GLY A 108 2.27 11.33 1.30
C GLY A 108 0.76 11.22 1.03
N VAL A 109 0.15 10.07 1.32
CA VAL A 109 -1.30 9.81 1.26
C VAL A 109 -1.69 9.17 2.59
N LYS A 110 -2.89 9.48 3.10
CA LYS A 110 -3.42 8.86 4.33
C LYS A 110 -4.40 7.74 3.97
N ALA A 111 -4.31 6.62 4.70
CA ALA A 111 -5.29 5.55 4.56
C ALA A 111 -6.70 6.06 4.90
N GLY A 112 -7.71 5.57 4.16
CA GLY A 112 -9.11 5.98 4.35
C GLY A 112 -9.45 7.39 3.87
N GLN A 113 -8.58 8.07 3.11
CA GLN A 113 -8.88 9.43 2.64
C GLN A 113 -9.93 9.45 1.52
N GLN A 114 -10.87 10.42 1.60
CA GLN A 114 -11.89 10.65 0.57
C GLN A 114 -12.59 9.36 0.11
N PRO A 115 -13.30 8.65 1.01
CA PRO A 115 -14.00 7.42 0.64
C PRO A 115 -15.17 7.72 -0.31
N ASP A 116 -15.38 6.88 -1.32
CA ASP A 116 -16.49 6.99 -2.29
C ASP A 116 -17.73 6.18 -1.91
N GLY A 117 -17.71 5.53 -0.74
CA GLY A 117 -18.80 4.68 -0.25
C GLY A 117 -18.80 3.23 -0.78
N THR A 118 -17.88 2.88 -1.68
CA THR A 118 -17.78 1.52 -2.28
C THR A 118 -16.52 0.75 -1.85
N GLY A 119 -15.86 1.21 -0.78
CA GLY A 119 -14.59 0.66 -0.30
C GLY A 119 -13.34 1.23 -0.98
N ASN A 120 -13.54 2.20 -1.90
CA ASN A 120 -12.46 2.91 -2.57
C ASN A 120 -12.25 4.29 -1.99
N CYS A 121 -11.00 4.72 -2.03
CA CYS A 121 -10.50 6.01 -1.60
C CYS A 121 -9.80 6.68 -2.78
N ILE A 122 -9.57 7.99 -2.69
CA ILE A 122 -8.89 8.74 -3.75
C ILE A 122 -7.40 8.81 -3.47
N GLY A 123 -6.59 8.24 -4.36
CA GLY A 123 -5.13 8.34 -4.35
C GLY A 123 -4.61 9.52 -5.16
N VAL A 124 -3.30 9.52 -5.39
CA VAL A 124 -2.62 10.52 -6.22
C VAL A 124 -3.22 10.51 -7.64
N ASN A 125 -3.36 11.71 -8.23
CA ASN A 125 -3.95 11.93 -9.56
C ASN A 125 -5.40 11.41 -9.71
N ASN A 126 -6.19 11.46 -8.62
CA ASN A 126 -7.58 11.02 -8.59
C ASN A 126 -7.79 9.52 -8.92
N VAL A 127 -6.74 8.70 -8.79
CA VAL A 127 -6.84 7.26 -9.04
C VAL A 127 -7.54 6.59 -7.86
N LYS A 128 -8.54 5.74 -8.13
CA LYS A 128 -9.20 4.94 -7.09
C LYS A 128 -8.21 3.91 -6.52
N ILE A 129 -8.08 3.90 -5.20
CA ILE A 129 -7.26 2.96 -4.45
C ILE A 129 -8.13 2.27 -3.38
N PRO A 130 -7.77 1.06 -2.91
CA PRO A 130 -8.42 0.50 -1.73
C PRO A 130 -8.25 1.43 -0.53
N CYS A 131 -9.30 1.64 0.28
CA CYS A 131 -9.19 2.50 1.46
C CYS A 131 -8.23 1.99 2.54
N SER A 132 -7.86 0.70 2.50
CA SER A 132 -6.80 0.12 3.33
C SER A 132 -5.38 0.49 2.88
N CYS A 133 -5.24 1.23 1.79
CA CYS A 133 -3.98 1.73 1.27
C CYS A 133 -3.81 3.23 1.55
N PRO A 134 -2.61 3.68 1.93
CA PRO A 134 -1.39 2.90 2.17
C PRO A 134 -1.48 2.00 3.42
N PRO A 135 -0.62 0.98 3.52
CA PRO A 135 -0.56 0.13 4.71
C PRO A 135 -0.08 0.91 5.94
N ASP A 136 -0.19 0.29 7.12
CA ASP A 136 0.53 0.74 8.30
C ASP A 136 2.05 0.80 8.03
N PHE A 137 2.72 1.82 8.57
CA PHE A 137 4.13 2.08 8.32
C PHE A 137 5.03 0.96 8.87
N ASN A 138 4.74 0.43 10.06
CA ASN A 138 5.55 -0.64 10.65
C ASN A 138 5.43 -1.94 9.86
N THR A 139 4.20 -2.26 9.43
CA THR A 139 3.92 -3.41 8.56
C THR A 139 4.68 -3.31 7.24
N PHE A 140 4.69 -2.12 6.63
CA PHE A 140 5.45 -1.86 5.41
C PHE A 140 6.96 -1.97 5.63
N ALA A 141 7.49 -1.35 6.69
CA ALA A 141 8.92 -1.34 7.00
C ALA A 141 9.45 -2.75 7.28
N ALA A 142 8.67 -3.59 7.96
CA ALA A 142 9.01 -5.00 8.19
C ALA A 142 9.16 -5.77 6.87
N LYS A 143 8.20 -5.61 5.96
CA LYS A 143 8.25 -6.25 4.64
C LYS A 143 9.35 -5.71 3.73
N LEU A 144 9.60 -4.41 3.75
CA LEU A 144 10.73 -3.82 3.03
C LEU A 144 12.05 -4.37 3.56
N SER A 145 12.19 -4.56 4.87
CA SER A 145 13.38 -5.13 5.50
C SER A 145 13.60 -6.58 5.05
N GLU A 146 12.53 -7.38 4.99
CA GLU A 146 12.56 -8.77 4.49
C GLU A 146 13.05 -8.84 3.04
N PHE A 147 12.46 -8.04 2.14
CA PHE A 147 12.88 -8.00 0.75
C PHE A 147 14.29 -7.42 0.57
N ALA A 148 14.69 -6.43 1.36
CA ALA A 148 16.01 -5.84 1.30
C ALA A 148 17.10 -6.80 1.78
N ALA A 149 16.81 -7.64 2.76
CA ALA A 149 17.72 -8.67 3.25
C ALA A 149 18.09 -9.69 2.18
N VAL A 150 17.12 -10.09 1.35
CA VAL A 150 17.33 -11.05 0.24
C VAL A 150 17.64 -10.37 -1.10
N GLY A 151 17.57 -9.03 -1.16
CA GLY A 151 17.77 -8.25 -2.38
C GLY A 151 16.69 -8.46 -3.46
N ASN A 152 15.51 -8.95 -3.08
CA ASN A 152 14.47 -9.36 -4.00
C ASN A 152 13.07 -9.29 -3.36
N ALA A 153 12.09 -8.86 -4.13
CA ALA A 153 10.67 -8.91 -3.81
C ALA A 153 9.94 -9.78 -4.85
N LEU A 154 9.82 -11.08 -4.57
CA LEU A 154 9.02 -12.03 -5.36
C LEU A 154 9.37 -12.06 -6.87
N GLY A 155 10.66 -11.98 -7.18
CA GLY A 155 11.21 -11.96 -8.54
C GLY A 155 11.67 -10.58 -9.00
N SER A 156 11.34 -9.51 -8.28
CA SER A 156 11.80 -8.15 -8.59
C SER A 156 13.07 -7.81 -7.79
N PRO A 157 14.20 -7.47 -8.43
CA PRO A 157 15.39 -7.00 -7.73
C PRO A 157 15.09 -5.79 -6.85
N LEU A 158 15.63 -5.79 -5.64
CA LEU A 158 15.41 -4.73 -4.67
C LEU A 158 16.71 -4.35 -3.98
N SER A 159 16.97 -3.05 -3.84
CA SER A 159 18.15 -2.53 -3.15
C SER A 159 17.76 -1.29 -2.33
N PHE A 160 18.18 -1.25 -1.06
CA PHE A 160 17.88 -0.14 -0.14
C PHE A 160 19.19 0.47 0.41
N PRO A 161 19.87 1.33 -0.37
CA PRO A 161 21.13 1.93 0.04
C PRO A 161 20.94 3.04 1.08
N SER A 162 21.95 3.25 1.92
CA SER A 162 21.97 4.30 2.96
C SER A 162 22.52 5.66 2.51
N GLY A 163 23.10 5.73 1.30
CA GLY A 163 23.68 6.97 0.77
C GLY A 163 22.65 8.10 0.60
N ASN A 164 23.09 9.35 0.68
CA ASN A 164 22.20 10.50 0.54
C ASN A 164 22.19 11.11 -0.88
N ASP A 165 22.93 10.51 -1.80
CA ASP A 165 22.98 10.92 -3.20
C ASP A 165 21.66 10.61 -3.95
N ALA A 166 21.45 11.31 -5.06
CA ALA A 166 20.25 11.17 -5.89
C ALA A 166 20.02 9.73 -6.36
N ALA A 167 21.07 8.97 -6.67
CA ALA A 167 20.94 7.58 -7.11
C ALA A 167 20.47 6.68 -5.96
N SER A 168 21.01 6.86 -4.76
CA SER A 168 20.56 6.15 -3.56
C SER A 168 19.11 6.47 -3.20
N GLN A 169 18.70 7.74 -3.28
CA GLN A 169 17.31 8.16 -3.05
C GLN A 169 16.36 7.50 -4.07
N LYS A 170 16.70 7.51 -5.37
CA LYS A 170 15.91 6.85 -6.43
C LYS A 170 15.75 5.36 -6.15
N LYS A 171 16.82 4.67 -5.76
CA LYS A 171 16.77 3.23 -5.42
C LYS A 171 15.87 2.95 -4.22
N ARG A 172 15.91 3.78 -3.17
CA ARG A 172 15.00 3.62 -2.01
C ARG A 172 13.54 3.80 -2.37
N ILE A 173 13.22 4.79 -3.22
CA ILE A 173 11.85 4.98 -3.70
C ILE A 173 11.40 3.80 -4.56
N GLN A 174 12.25 3.32 -5.48
CA GLN A 174 11.94 2.15 -6.30
C GLN A 174 11.72 0.89 -5.45
N ALA A 175 12.60 0.63 -4.47
CA ALA A 175 12.42 -0.45 -3.50
C ALA A 175 11.09 -0.33 -2.74
N SER A 176 10.71 0.90 -2.38
CA SER A 176 9.46 1.18 -1.68
C SER A 176 8.23 0.91 -2.55
N ILE A 177 8.28 1.30 -3.83
CA ILE A 177 7.22 1.01 -4.82
C ILE A 177 7.08 -0.50 -5.04
N VAL A 178 8.19 -1.21 -5.26
CA VAL A 178 8.19 -2.65 -5.48
C VAL A 178 7.66 -3.38 -4.25
N THR A 179 8.04 -2.96 -3.04
CA THR A 179 7.52 -3.53 -1.80
C THR A 179 6.03 -3.30 -1.66
N LEU A 180 5.55 -2.08 -1.95
CA LEU A 180 4.15 -1.71 -1.87
C LEU A 180 3.26 -2.62 -2.76
N GLN A 181 3.72 -2.90 -3.97
CA GLN A 181 3.03 -3.76 -4.94
C GLN A 181 3.06 -5.25 -4.58
N ASN A 182 4.06 -5.67 -3.79
CA ASN A 182 4.29 -7.07 -3.44
C ASN A 182 4.00 -7.40 -1.96
N LEU A 183 3.35 -6.49 -1.25
CA LEU A 183 3.21 -6.53 0.21
C LEU A 183 2.52 -7.80 0.73
N LYS A 184 1.54 -8.32 -0.01
CA LYS A 184 0.74 -9.51 0.35
C LYS A 184 0.91 -10.68 -0.62
N GLY A 185 1.88 -10.60 -1.52
CA GLY A 185 2.08 -11.55 -2.61
C GLY A 185 2.42 -10.86 -3.91
N LYS A 186 2.77 -11.62 -4.95
CA LYS A 186 3.29 -11.06 -6.21
C LYS A 186 2.23 -10.21 -6.90
N GLY A 187 2.47 -8.90 -7.00
CA GLY A 187 1.50 -7.92 -7.52
C GLY A 187 0.22 -7.76 -6.68
N VAL A 188 0.18 -8.35 -5.48
CA VAL A 188 -0.95 -8.24 -4.55
C VAL A 188 -0.52 -7.31 -3.42
N GLY A 189 -0.89 -6.04 -3.55
CA GLY A 189 -0.50 -5.01 -2.61
C GLY A 189 -1.23 -3.71 -2.87
N CYS A 190 -0.64 -2.61 -2.42
CA CYS A 190 -1.18 -1.29 -2.68
C CYS A 190 -0.64 -0.76 -4.02
N PRO A 191 -1.48 -0.12 -4.85
CA PRO A 191 -1.02 0.51 -6.08
C PRO A 191 -0.09 1.69 -5.75
N ALA A 192 0.83 2.04 -6.65
CA ALA A 192 1.74 3.17 -6.45
C ALA A 192 0.99 4.50 -6.19
N ALA A 193 -0.21 4.66 -6.77
CA ALA A 193 -1.07 5.82 -6.55
C ALA A 193 -1.59 5.96 -5.10
N ALA A 194 -1.47 4.92 -4.27
CA ALA A 194 -1.72 5.01 -2.83
C ALA A 194 -0.59 5.70 -2.06
N THR A 195 0.42 6.21 -2.76
CA THR A 195 1.54 6.97 -2.21
C THR A 195 1.96 8.05 -3.20
N THR A 196 2.79 8.98 -2.75
CA THR A 196 3.45 9.99 -3.59
C THR A 196 4.80 9.53 -4.14
N TYR A 197 5.15 8.25 -4.03
CA TYR A 197 6.47 7.75 -4.44
C TYR A 197 6.83 8.05 -5.90
N LEU A 198 5.88 7.94 -6.82
CA LEU A 198 6.13 8.28 -8.23
C LEU A 198 6.39 9.77 -8.43
N GLN A 199 5.78 10.64 -7.62
CA GLN A 199 6.05 12.07 -7.66
C GLN A 199 7.42 12.38 -7.05
N GLN A 200 7.72 11.82 -5.88
CA GLN A 200 9.02 11.95 -5.22
C GLN A 200 10.16 11.49 -6.14
N LEU A 201 9.97 10.41 -6.92
CA LEU A 201 10.97 9.93 -7.88
C LEU A 201 11.28 10.97 -8.97
N LYS A 202 10.26 11.70 -9.44
CA LYS A 202 10.41 12.76 -10.44
C LYS A 202 11.07 14.00 -9.86
N ASP A 203 10.85 14.28 -8.57
CA ASP A 203 11.36 15.46 -7.90
C ASP A 203 12.85 15.36 -7.54
N ILE A 204 13.42 14.14 -7.52
CA ILE A 204 14.86 13.95 -7.30
C ILE A 204 15.65 14.46 -8.51
N LYS A 205 16.26 15.62 -8.36
CA LYS A 205 17.25 16.18 -9.29
C LYS A 205 18.56 15.39 -9.15
N GLY A 206 19.11 14.96 -10.27
CA GLY A 206 20.38 14.24 -10.37
C GLY A 206 21.46 15.11 -10.97
#